data_AF-A0A1H6XPN2-F1
#
_entry.id   AF-A0A1H6XPN2-F1
#
_cell.length_a   1.000
_cell.length_b   1.000
_cell.length_c   1.000
_cell.angle_alpha   90.00
_cell.angle_beta   90.00
_cell.angle_gamma   90.00
#
_symmetry.space_group_name_H-M   'P 1'
#
loop_
_entity.id
_entity.type
_entity.pdbx_description
1 polymer ?
#
loop_
_entity_poly.entity_id
_entity_poly.type
_entity_poly.pdbx_seq_one_letter_code
_entity_poly.pdbx_strand_id
1 'polypeptide(L)'
;MKTILLSLFILSTLACKDANYQKIEQMKKDKTTSEQEWQQTLTPAEYYVLREKGTERPFTGEYNDFYEKGTYHCAGCGQKLFDSDTKFDSHCGWPSFDKAIEGSVIFTEDLSHGMKRVEVTCSNCNGHLGHIFPDGPAETTGMRYCMNSVSLKFKREE
;
A
#
# COMPACT_ATOMS: atom_id res chain seq x y z
N MET A 1 -22.77 -34.80 58.90
CA MET A 1 -21.40 -35.24 58.58
C MET A 1 -20.88 -34.40 57.43
N LYS A 2 -19.75 -33.70 57.65
CA LYS A 2 -18.85 -33.09 56.64
C LYS A 2 -19.46 -31.96 55.79
N THR A 3 -18.88 -30.79 55.53
CA THR A 3 -17.60 -30.10 55.78
C THR A 3 -17.79 -28.74 55.07
N ILE A 4 -17.61 -27.58 55.73
CA ILE A 4 -16.41 -26.71 55.68
C ILE A 4 -16.36 -25.69 54.50
N LEU A 5 -16.16 -24.42 54.91
CA LEU A 5 -15.54 -23.22 54.27
C LEU A 5 -16.14 -22.70 52.93
N LEU A 6 -16.57 -21.44 52.77
CA LEU A 6 -16.02 -20.11 53.13
C LEU A 6 -14.70 -19.77 52.44
N SER A 7 -14.75 -19.11 51.28
CA SER A 7 -13.72 -18.13 50.88
C SER A 7 -14.12 -17.35 49.62
N LEU A 8 -14.15 -16.03 49.77
CA LEU A 8 -14.18 -15.02 48.72
C LEU A 8 -13.05 -15.24 47.70
N PHE A 9 -13.27 -14.87 46.43
CA PHE A 9 -12.32 -14.04 45.71
C PHE A 9 -13.05 -13.26 44.60
N ILE A 10 -13.13 -11.95 44.80
CA ILE A 10 -13.40 -10.98 43.75
C ILE A 10 -12.23 -11.08 42.78
N LEU A 11 -12.48 -11.42 41.51
CA LEU A 11 -11.58 -11.03 40.44
C LEU A 11 -12.44 -10.39 39.36
N SER A 12 -12.36 -9.06 39.36
CA SER A 12 -12.79 -8.18 38.30
C SER A 12 -12.56 -8.83 36.94
N THR A 13 -13.60 -8.86 36.10
CA THR A 13 -13.40 -9.00 34.66
C THR A 13 -12.71 -7.73 34.17
N LEU A 14 -11.41 -7.61 34.46
CA LEU A 14 -10.50 -6.95 33.55
C LEU A 14 -10.64 -7.70 32.24
N ALA A 15 -11.39 -7.10 31.32
CA ALA A 15 -11.39 -7.48 29.93
C ALA A 15 -9.92 -7.45 29.47
N CYS A 16 -9.27 -8.60 29.50
CA CYS A 16 -8.07 -8.83 28.71
C CYS A 16 -8.60 -8.79 27.27
N LYS A 17 -8.50 -7.63 26.62
CA LYS A 17 -8.84 -7.54 25.20
C LYS A 17 -7.96 -8.59 24.50
N ASP A 18 -8.62 -9.57 23.87
CA ASP A 18 -7.92 -10.64 23.17
C ASP A 18 -6.86 -10.07 22.22
N ALA A 19 -5.73 -10.77 22.06
CA ALA A 19 -4.76 -10.49 21.02
C ALA A 19 -5.40 -10.48 19.60
N ASN A 20 -6.56 -11.11 19.45
CA ASN A 20 -7.40 -11.00 18.25
C ASN A 20 -8.03 -9.61 18.07
N TYR A 21 -8.42 -8.90 19.13
CA TYR A 21 -8.96 -7.52 19.04
C TYR A 21 -7.87 -6.49 18.71
N GLN A 22 -6.64 -6.72 19.17
CA GLN A 22 -5.46 -5.92 18.80
C GLN A 22 -5.07 -6.07 17.31
N LYS A 23 -5.41 -7.21 16.69
CA LYS A 23 -5.16 -7.54 15.28
C LYS A 23 -6.27 -7.08 14.34
N ILE A 24 -7.49 -6.88 14.86
CA ILE A 24 -8.65 -6.31 14.15
C ILE A 24 -8.48 -4.79 13.95
N GLU A 25 -7.79 -4.12 14.86
CA GLU A 25 -7.33 -2.71 14.81
C GLU A 25 -5.89 -2.61 14.24
N GLN A 26 -5.54 -3.42 13.24
CA GLN A 26 -4.43 -3.08 12.34
C GLN A 26 -4.92 -1.85 11.55
N MET A 27 -4.82 -0.70 12.22
CA MET A 27 -5.43 0.59 11.88
C MET A 27 -5.39 0.80 10.37
N LYS A 28 -6.54 1.11 9.75
CA LYS A 28 -6.57 1.64 8.38
C LYS A 28 -5.72 2.89 8.36
N LYS A 29 -4.43 2.73 8.08
CA LYS A 29 -3.47 3.81 8.13
C LYS A 29 -3.87 4.86 7.10
N ASP A 30 -3.79 6.11 7.48
CA ASP A 30 -4.26 7.23 6.67
C ASP A 30 -3.28 8.41 6.80
N LYS A 31 -3.71 9.59 6.37
CA LYS A 31 -2.89 10.82 6.42
C LYS A 31 -2.55 11.27 7.83
N THR A 32 -3.28 10.80 8.85
CA THR A 32 -3.09 11.20 10.26
C THR A 32 -2.13 10.29 11.01
N THR A 33 -1.76 9.15 10.41
CA THR A 33 -0.79 8.21 10.98
C THR A 33 0.59 8.86 11.10
N SER A 34 1.21 8.77 12.28
CA SER A 34 2.52 9.36 12.55
C SER A 34 3.66 8.61 11.84
N GLU A 35 4.77 9.31 11.56
CA GLU A 35 5.95 8.66 10.94
C GLU A 35 6.55 7.56 11.81
N GLN A 36 6.53 7.69 13.14
CA GLN A 36 7.00 6.64 14.05
C GLN A 36 6.18 5.36 13.92
N GLU A 37 4.86 5.49 13.79
CA GLU A 37 4.00 4.33 13.55
C GLU A 37 4.28 3.71 12.18
N TRP A 38 4.48 4.53 11.14
CA TRP A 38 4.85 4.03 9.82
C TRP A 38 6.16 3.24 9.85
N GLN A 39 7.19 3.75 10.53
CA GLN A 39 8.48 3.07 10.68
C GLN A 39 8.36 1.72 11.42
N GLN A 40 7.39 1.58 12.34
CA GLN A 40 7.14 0.33 13.05
C GLN A 40 6.36 -0.69 12.22
N THR A 41 5.50 -0.24 11.30
CA THR A 41 4.62 -1.12 10.51
C THR A 41 5.15 -1.49 9.13
N LEU A 42 5.92 -0.60 8.51
CA LEU A 42 6.47 -0.81 7.17
C LEU A 42 7.83 -1.46 7.26
N THR A 43 8.15 -2.30 6.28
CA THR A 43 9.55 -2.69 6.05
C THR A 43 10.39 -1.46 5.70
N PRO A 44 11.72 -1.50 5.90
CA PRO A 44 12.59 -0.36 5.54
C PRO A 44 12.46 0.07 4.07
N ALA A 45 12.28 -0.89 3.15
CA ALA A 45 12.08 -0.60 1.73
C ALA A 45 10.73 0.06 1.45
N GLU A 46 9.65 -0.44 2.07
CA GLU A 46 8.31 0.17 1.97
C GLU A 46 8.32 1.58 2.54
N TYR A 47 8.96 1.80 3.69
CA TYR A 47 9.07 3.13 4.29
C TYR A 47 9.85 4.10 3.39
N TYR A 48 11.01 3.68 2.88
CA TYR A 48 11.82 4.46 1.95
C TYR A 48 11.02 4.90 0.72
N VAL A 49 10.29 3.98 0.09
CA VAL A 49 9.47 4.31 -1.08
C VAL A 49 8.25 5.13 -0.70
N LEU A 50 7.39 4.65 0.20
CA LEU A 50 6.09 5.26 0.49
C LEU A 50 6.21 6.59 1.25
N ARG A 51 7.16 6.73 2.18
CA ARG A 51 7.24 7.89 3.08
C ARG A 51 8.37 8.85 2.70
N GLU A 52 9.52 8.32 2.30
CA GLU A 52 10.68 9.14 1.90
C GLU A 52 10.73 9.44 0.40
N LYS A 53 9.69 9.03 -0.36
CA LYS A 53 9.57 9.22 -1.81
C LYS A 53 10.75 8.65 -2.60
N GLY A 54 11.32 7.56 -2.10
CA GLY A 54 12.35 6.79 -2.77
C GLY A 54 11.85 6.08 -4.02
N THR A 55 12.78 5.54 -4.80
CA THR A 55 12.47 4.73 -5.98
C THR A 55 13.27 3.44 -5.93
N GLU A 56 12.61 2.30 -6.11
CA GLU A 56 13.27 1.00 -6.22
C GLU A 56 14.08 0.90 -7.51
N ARG A 57 15.08 0.00 -7.55
CA ARG A 57 15.87 -0.19 -8.77
C ARG A 57 15.04 -0.82 -9.88
N PRO A 58 15.23 -0.42 -11.16
CA PRO A 58 14.49 -1.02 -12.26
C PRO A 58 14.78 -2.52 -12.36
N PHE A 59 13.78 -3.28 -12.80
CA PHE A 59 13.80 -4.73 -13.00
C PHE A 59 14.03 -5.57 -11.73
N THR A 60 13.89 -4.97 -10.54
CA THR A 60 14.10 -5.69 -9.26
C THR A 60 12.82 -5.97 -8.48
N GLY A 61 11.74 -5.25 -8.79
CA GLY A 61 10.46 -5.36 -8.08
C GLY A 61 9.73 -6.66 -8.38
N GLU A 62 9.11 -7.26 -7.35
CA GLU A 62 8.28 -8.47 -7.42
C GLU A 62 7.22 -8.41 -8.53
N TYR A 63 6.63 -7.23 -8.74
CA TYR A 63 5.51 -7.03 -9.65
C TYR A 63 5.90 -6.44 -11.01
N ASN A 64 7.19 -6.33 -11.33
CA ASN A 64 7.65 -5.87 -12.65
C ASN A 64 7.14 -6.81 -13.74
N ASP A 65 7.59 -8.07 -13.72
CA ASP A 65 7.25 -9.11 -14.70
C ASP A 65 6.20 -10.08 -14.15
N PHE A 66 5.18 -9.54 -13.49
CA PHE A 66 4.09 -10.28 -12.87
C PHE A 66 2.75 -9.90 -13.51
N TYR A 67 1.96 -10.89 -13.94
CA TYR A 67 0.73 -10.69 -14.72
C TYR A 67 -0.42 -11.61 -14.28
N GLU A 68 -0.47 -11.99 -13.01
CA GLU A 68 -1.60 -12.78 -12.50
C GLU A 68 -2.88 -11.95 -12.38
N LYS A 69 -4.03 -12.64 -12.42
CA LYS A 69 -5.36 -12.02 -12.24
C LYS A 69 -5.65 -11.71 -10.78
N GLY A 70 -6.03 -10.46 -10.53
CA GLY A 70 -6.24 -9.91 -9.20
C GLY A 70 -6.17 -8.39 -9.15
N THR A 71 -5.86 -7.86 -7.98
CA THR A 71 -5.86 -6.41 -7.70
C THR A 71 -4.61 -5.99 -6.94
N TYR A 72 -4.15 -4.77 -7.19
CA TYR A 72 -3.00 -4.16 -6.51
C TYR A 72 -3.47 -3.13 -5.50
N HIS A 73 -2.92 -3.23 -4.30
CA HIS A 73 -3.27 -2.41 -3.15
C HIS A 73 -2.06 -1.61 -2.67
N CYS A 74 -2.28 -0.43 -2.09
CA CYS A 74 -1.23 0.33 -1.42
C CYS A 74 -0.61 -0.54 -0.31
N ALA A 75 0.71 -0.75 -0.35
CA ALA A 75 1.42 -1.49 0.69
C ALA A 75 1.33 -0.82 2.08
N GLY A 76 1.12 0.51 2.12
CA GLY A 76 0.97 1.24 3.37
C GLY A 76 -0.40 1.07 4.04
N CYS A 77 -1.48 1.35 3.33
CA CYS A 77 -2.83 1.40 3.92
C CYS A 77 -3.80 0.32 3.44
N GLY A 78 -3.42 -0.48 2.45
CA GLY A 78 -4.27 -1.52 1.87
C GLY A 78 -5.37 -1.03 0.93
N GLN A 79 -5.44 0.27 0.62
CA GLN A 79 -6.38 0.82 -0.37
C GLN A 79 -6.16 0.15 -1.74
N LYS A 80 -7.24 -0.27 -2.42
CA LYS A 80 -7.17 -0.79 -3.79
C LYS A 80 -6.82 0.35 -4.76
N LEU A 81 -5.79 0.14 -5.59
CA LEU A 81 -5.23 1.15 -6.49
C LEU A 81 -5.40 0.78 -7.97
N PHE A 82 -5.16 -0.49 -8.34
CA PHE A 82 -5.18 -0.94 -9.72
C PHE A 82 -5.84 -2.32 -9.85
N ASP A 83 -6.46 -2.57 -11.00
CA ASP A 83 -6.89 -3.89 -11.43
C ASP A 83 -5.80 -4.52 -12.32
N SER A 84 -5.60 -5.83 -12.24
CA SER A 84 -4.61 -6.51 -13.09
C SER A 84 -4.86 -6.35 -14.59
N ASP A 85 -6.12 -6.14 -15.00
CA ASP A 85 -6.50 -5.91 -16.39
C ASP A 85 -5.95 -4.61 -16.98
N THR A 86 -5.55 -3.66 -16.14
CA THR A 86 -4.93 -2.39 -16.56
C THR A 86 -3.41 -2.50 -16.65
N LYS A 87 -2.82 -3.61 -16.18
CA LYS A 87 -1.36 -3.82 -16.21
C LYS A 87 -0.90 -4.21 -17.61
N PHE A 88 0.23 -3.66 -18.04
CA PHE A 88 0.86 -3.98 -19.32
C PHE A 88 2.39 -3.98 -19.21
N ASP A 89 3.06 -4.60 -20.19
CA ASP A 89 4.52 -4.58 -20.29
C ASP A 89 4.98 -3.31 -21.02
N SER A 90 5.62 -2.41 -20.29
CA SER A 90 6.21 -1.19 -20.84
C SER A 90 7.71 -1.29 -21.07
N HIS A 91 8.35 -2.38 -20.62
CA HIS A 91 9.79 -2.54 -20.53
C HIS A 91 10.54 -1.41 -19.77
N CYS A 92 9.84 -0.60 -18.96
CA CYS A 92 10.47 0.51 -18.24
C CYS A 92 11.26 0.06 -17.00
N GLY A 93 11.06 -1.18 -16.54
CA GLY A 93 11.69 -1.73 -15.34
C GLY A 93 10.86 -1.59 -14.05
N TRP A 94 9.63 -1.10 -14.14
CA TRP A 94 8.68 -1.07 -13.02
C TRP A 94 7.27 -1.50 -13.46
N PRO A 95 6.44 -2.01 -12.53
CA PRO A 95 5.03 -2.27 -12.78
C PRO A 95 4.34 -1.08 -13.47
N SER A 96 3.70 -1.35 -14.61
CA SER A 96 3.06 -0.33 -15.44
C SER A 96 1.57 -0.64 -15.62
N PHE A 97 0.73 0.35 -15.33
CA PHE A 97 -0.72 0.27 -15.50
C PHE A 97 -1.20 1.40 -16.40
N ASP A 98 -2.26 1.21 -17.16
CA ASP A 98 -2.84 2.26 -18.01
C ASP A 98 -3.92 3.09 -17.30
N LYS A 99 -4.47 2.56 -16.20
CA LYS A 99 -5.58 3.15 -15.46
C LYS A 99 -5.54 2.77 -13.98
N ALA A 100 -5.69 3.77 -13.12
CA ALA A 100 -5.95 3.60 -11.69
C ALA A 100 -7.44 3.51 -11.39
N ILE A 101 -7.80 2.93 -10.25
CA ILE A 101 -9.15 3.02 -9.70
C ILE A 101 -9.49 4.48 -9.45
N GLU A 102 -10.70 4.89 -9.86
CA GLU A 102 -11.14 6.28 -9.73
C GLU A 102 -11.09 6.75 -8.26
N GLY A 103 -10.51 7.94 -8.05
CA GLY A 103 -10.31 8.52 -6.71
C GLY A 103 -9.26 7.83 -5.83
N SER A 104 -8.56 6.80 -6.34
CA SER A 104 -7.61 6.04 -5.52
C SER A 104 -6.21 6.67 -5.40
N VAL A 105 -5.90 7.62 -6.28
CA VAL A 105 -4.59 8.28 -6.36
C VAL A 105 -4.72 9.80 -6.45
N ILE A 106 -3.65 10.49 -6.06
CA ILE A 106 -3.49 11.95 -6.17
C ILE A 106 -2.28 12.23 -7.06
N PHE A 107 -2.43 13.21 -7.94
CA PHE A 107 -1.39 13.68 -8.84
C PHE A 107 -0.76 14.97 -8.31
N THR A 108 0.56 15.07 -8.33
CA THR A 108 1.29 16.27 -7.90
C THR A 108 2.45 16.54 -8.84
N GLU A 109 2.66 17.80 -9.22
CA GLU A 109 3.80 18.16 -10.05
C GLU A 109 5.12 17.90 -9.29
N ASP A 110 6.05 17.23 -9.95
CA ASP A 110 7.37 16.91 -9.42
C ASP A 110 8.44 17.53 -10.32
N LEU A 111 9.18 18.49 -9.76
CA LEU A 111 10.27 19.24 -10.41
C LEU A 111 11.66 18.78 -9.94
N SER A 112 11.75 17.67 -9.20
CA SER A 112 13.01 17.12 -8.71
C SER A 112 13.93 16.70 -9.86
N HIS A 113 15.24 16.69 -9.59
CA HIS A 113 16.28 16.27 -10.54
C HIS A 113 16.28 17.03 -11.88
N GLY A 114 15.68 18.22 -11.94
CA GLY A 114 15.60 19.02 -13.17
C GLY A 114 14.64 18.46 -14.23
N MET A 115 13.76 17.52 -13.84
CA MET A 115 12.75 16.94 -14.72
C MET A 115 11.38 17.48 -14.36
N LYS A 116 10.46 17.56 -15.34
CA LYS A 116 9.05 17.84 -15.09
C LYS A 116 8.26 16.55 -15.19
N ARG A 117 7.83 16.01 -14.04
CA ARG A 117 7.05 14.76 -13.94
C ARG A 117 5.78 15.01 -13.13
N VAL A 118 4.91 14.02 -13.10
CA VAL A 118 3.73 14.02 -12.23
C VAL A 118 3.82 12.82 -11.30
N GLU A 119 4.05 13.10 -10.02
CA GLU A 119 4.05 12.11 -8.94
C GLU A 119 2.64 11.56 -8.74
N VAL A 120 2.56 10.27 -8.47
CA VAL A 120 1.34 9.56 -8.08
C VAL A 120 1.49 9.11 -6.62
N THR A 121 0.56 9.54 -5.78
CA THR A 121 0.49 9.13 -4.37
C THR A 121 -0.86 8.47 -4.06
N CYS A 122 -0.90 7.60 -3.06
CA CYS A 122 -2.13 6.98 -2.58
C CYS A 122 -3.05 8.05 -1.96
N SER A 123 -4.33 8.09 -2.37
CA SER A 123 -5.24 9.14 -1.92
C SER A 123 -5.63 9.06 -0.44
N ASN A 124 -5.54 7.87 0.18
CA ASN A 124 -5.88 7.66 1.59
C ASN A 124 -4.73 7.97 2.56
N CYS A 125 -3.48 7.56 2.26
CA CYS A 125 -2.35 7.72 3.19
C CYS A 125 -1.23 8.64 2.71
N ASN A 126 -1.36 9.24 1.51
CA ASN A 126 -0.34 10.02 0.83
C ASN A 126 0.99 9.28 0.59
N GLY A 127 0.99 7.94 0.65
CA GLY A 127 2.18 7.15 0.33
C GLY A 127 2.59 7.32 -1.13
N HIS A 128 3.87 7.57 -1.39
CA HIS A 128 4.43 7.65 -2.73
C HIS A 128 4.37 6.30 -3.45
N LEU A 129 3.83 6.30 -4.66
CA LEU A 129 3.67 5.10 -5.48
C LEU A 129 4.63 5.12 -6.67
N GLY A 130 4.74 6.25 -7.37
CA GLY A 130 5.62 6.43 -8.52
C GLY A 130 5.21 7.64 -9.34
N HIS A 131 5.21 7.52 -10.67
CA HIS A 131 4.90 8.62 -11.59
C HIS A 131 3.96 8.20 -12.71
N ILE A 132 3.27 9.17 -13.32
CA ILE A 132 2.44 8.99 -14.51
C ILE A 132 3.05 9.69 -15.72
N PHE A 133 2.97 9.04 -16.88
CA PHE A 133 3.53 9.52 -18.15
C PHE A 133 2.49 9.38 -19.29
N PRO A 134 2.49 10.28 -20.30
CA PRO A 134 1.56 10.23 -21.43
C PRO A 134 2.12 9.37 -22.59
N ASP A 135 2.69 8.21 -22.27
CA ASP A 135 3.32 7.27 -23.21
C ASP A 135 2.83 5.83 -23.00
N GLY A 136 1.60 5.69 -22.50
CA GLY A 136 0.93 4.39 -22.39
C GLY A 136 0.27 3.92 -23.69
N PRO A 137 -0.45 2.79 -23.64
CA PRO A 137 -1.13 2.23 -24.80
C PRO A 137 -2.19 3.19 -25.36
N ALA A 138 -2.09 3.52 -26.65
CA ALA A 138 -2.94 4.51 -27.30
C ALA A 138 -4.38 4.00 -27.51
N GLU A 139 -4.56 2.69 -27.56
CA GLU A 139 -5.83 1.99 -27.70
C GLU A 139 -6.70 2.05 -26.43
N THR A 140 -6.13 2.43 -25.27
CA THR A 140 -6.86 2.56 -24.00
C THR A 140 -6.91 4.00 -23.50
N THR A 141 -5.97 4.42 -22.65
CA THR A 141 -5.93 5.74 -22.02
C THR A 141 -4.82 6.63 -22.54
N GLY A 142 -3.81 6.05 -23.20
CA GLY A 142 -2.55 6.72 -23.54
C GLY A 142 -1.67 7.07 -22.34
N MET A 143 -2.06 6.66 -21.12
CA MET A 143 -1.34 6.96 -19.88
C MET A 143 -0.61 5.74 -19.37
N ARG A 144 0.54 5.97 -18.73
CA ARG A 144 1.33 4.94 -18.07
C ARG A 144 1.61 5.33 -16.62
N TYR A 145 1.00 4.62 -15.70
CA TYR A 145 1.26 4.66 -14.27
C TYR A 145 2.44 3.74 -13.99
N CYS A 146 3.64 4.31 -13.87
CA CYS A 146 4.90 3.62 -13.59
C CYS A 146 5.14 3.60 -12.08
N MET A 147 4.75 2.50 -11.42
CA MET A 147 4.70 2.39 -9.96
C MET A 147 5.83 1.53 -9.41
N ASN A 148 6.37 1.88 -8.25
CA ASN A 148 7.27 1.01 -7.50
C ASN A 148 6.53 -0.25 -7.05
N SER A 149 7.07 -1.43 -7.33
CA SER A 149 6.53 -2.70 -6.85
C SER A 149 6.46 -2.74 -5.32
N VAL A 150 7.48 -2.23 -4.63
CA VAL A 150 7.55 -2.16 -3.16
C VAL A 150 6.39 -1.34 -2.56
N SER A 151 5.81 -0.41 -3.32
CA SER A 151 4.65 0.38 -2.86
C SER A 151 3.31 -0.35 -3.00
N LEU A 152 3.30 -1.56 -3.57
CA LEU A 152 2.11 -2.33 -3.89
C LEU A 152 2.07 -3.66 -3.13
N LYS A 153 0.86 -4.19 -2.94
CA LYS A 153 0.58 -5.57 -2.52
C LYS A 153 -0.46 -6.17 -3.44
N PHE A 154 -0.22 -7.38 -3.92
CA PHE A 154 -1.16 -8.07 -4.79
C PHE A 154 -2.15 -8.92 -4.00
N LYS A 155 -3.41 -8.94 -4.46
CA LYS A 155 -4.44 -9.89 -4.01
C LYS A 155 -4.96 -10.63 -5.24
N ARG A 156 -4.79 -11.96 -5.25
CA ARG A 156 -5.28 -12.81 -6.34
C ARG A 156 -6.81 -12.84 -6.34
N GLU A 157 -7.39 -12.90 -7.54
CA GLU A 157 -8.82 -13.16 -7.72
C GLU A 157 -9.13 -14.64 -7.41
N GLU A 158 -10.21 -14.91 -6.66
CA GLU A 158 -10.64 -16.27 -6.29
C GLU A 158 -11.40 -16.98 -7.42
#